data_AF-A0A3A0D9P6-F1
#
_entry.id   AF-A0A3A0D9P6-F1
#
_cell.length_a   1.000
_cell.length_b   1.000
_cell.length_c   1.000
_cell.angle_alpha   90.00
_cell.angle_beta   90.00
_cell.angle_gamma   90.00
#
_symmetry.space_group_name_H-M   'P 1'
#
loop_
_entity.id
_entity.type
_entity.pdbx_description
1 polymer ?
#
loop_
_entity_poly.entity_id
_entity_poly.type
_entity_poly.pdbx_seq_one_letter_code
_entity_poly.pdbx_strand_id
1 'polypeptide(L)'
;MASPRVINFDKLLAPIPGDVAVGPDLRLDFSPGSLYQQIRDAREQSRNVEREIQKGNPDYNTDQLVWNKVHELASRALNEHSKDFGIAAWLCEALVRLKGFAGLRDGIRAGRMLLEKYWDDLYPRPEVEEGVEPPSDLEKIITRVKPFEGLFAGALTYPANHIAITETEKFSFADYRAAKALDKETDPKVRQAKLDAGVPQLSEFTAAHASTTPDFYKNLHEDLTQTIAELDQFSKALDEKCGKDEKGFPVAPPVSDTEKMLKECLETIVDLGKPKGLFANEPAPGTDVATTDQPGSPQAKAGANGRAIVTREDALSALSHIAEFFRRVEPHSPVAHHVEEAVRWGRMDLATLLSELITDDKMRQAVYTRIGIVDVEEKKKK
;
A
#
# COMPACT_ATOMS: atom_id res chain seq x y z
N MET A 1 10.60 16.28 17.56
CA MET A 1 9.66 15.67 18.52
C MET A 1 8.42 15.27 17.75
N ALA A 2 8.02 14.01 17.85
CA ALA A 2 6.85 13.50 17.16
C ALA A 2 5.61 14.32 17.51
N SER A 3 4.76 14.52 16.51
CA SER A 3 3.53 15.27 16.65
C SER A 3 2.65 14.62 17.73
N PRO A 4 1.94 15.43 18.54
CA PRO A 4 1.01 14.93 19.54
C PRO A 4 -0.01 13.95 18.96
N ARG A 5 -0.56 13.10 19.83
CA ARG A 5 -1.64 12.18 19.43
C ARG A 5 -2.84 12.99 18.93
N VAL A 6 -3.43 12.57 17.81
CA VAL A 6 -4.59 13.24 17.20
C VAL A 6 -5.92 12.53 17.50
N ILE A 7 -5.88 11.40 18.21
CA ILE A 7 -7.06 10.63 18.67
C ILE A 7 -6.97 10.41 20.19
N ASN A 8 -8.12 10.43 20.87
CA ASN A 8 -8.25 9.95 22.25
C ASN A 8 -8.47 8.42 22.26
N PHE A 9 -7.38 7.66 22.43
CA PHE A 9 -7.42 6.20 22.44
C PHE A 9 -8.19 5.61 23.62
N ASP A 10 -8.22 6.29 24.78
CA ASP A 10 -8.96 5.82 25.95
C ASP A 10 -10.47 5.82 25.67
N LYS A 11 -10.97 6.88 25.04
CA LYS A 11 -12.36 6.96 24.60
C LYS A 11 -12.67 5.96 23.48
N LEU A 12 -11.74 5.80 22.53
CA LEU A 12 -11.88 4.85 21.42
C LEU A 12 -12.01 3.41 21.94
N LEU A 13 -11.23 3.05 22.96
CA LEU A 13 -11.24 1.72 23.53
C LEU A 13 -12.29 1.51 24.61
N ALA A 14 -12.95 2.55 25.14
CA ALA A 14 -14.04 2.36 26.08
C ALA A 14 -15.17 1.52 25.44
N PRO A 15 -15.75 0.55 26.17
CA PRO A 15 -16.90 -0.21 25.66
C PRO A 15 -18.08 0.74 25.41
N ILE A 16 -18.88 0.44 24.39
CA ILE A 16 -20.13 1.16 24.15
C ILE A 16 -21.12 0.80 25.27
N PRO A 17 -21.79 1.77 25.91
CA PRO A 17 -22.79 1.48 26.94
C PRO A 17 -23.93 0.61 26.39
N GLY A 18 -24.30 -0.44 27.13
CA GLY A 18 -25.36 -1.38 26.77
C GLY A 18 -24.95 -2.83 26.97
N ASP A 19 -25.73 -3.75 26.43
CA ASP A 19 -25.51 -5.20 26.58
C ASP A 19 -24.38 -5.72 25.69
N VAL A 20 -24.10 -5.03 24.58
CA VAL A 20 -23.06 -5.39 23.60
C VAL A 20 -21.95 -4.35 23.64
N ALA A 21 -20.76 -4.75 24.08
CA ALA A 21 -19.63 -3.83 24.29
C ALA A 21 -19.14 -3.12 23.00
N VAL A 22 -19.43 -3.70 21.83
CA VAL A 22 -19.14 -3.10 20.53
C VAL A 22 -20.28 -2.23 19.98
N GLY A 23 -21.42 -2.13 20.67
CA GLY A 23 -22.61 -1.44 20.18
C GLY A 23 -23.31 -2.17 19.01
N PRO A 24 -24.34 -1.57 18.40
CA PRO A 24 -25.01 -2.12 17.22
C PRO A 24 -24.19 -1.93 15.94
N ASP A 25 -24.59 -2.67 14.90
CA ASP A 25 -24.10 -2.46 13.55
C ASP A 25 -24.79 -1.24 12.90
N LEU A 26 -24.05 -0.15 12.71
CA LEU A 26 -24.63 1.08 12.15
C LEU A 26 -25.04 0.95 10.69
N ARG A 27 -24.63 -0.11 9.98
CA ARG A 27 -25.01 -0.36 8.58
C ARG A 27 -26.47 -0.80 8.46
N LEU A 28 -27.04 -1.36 9.53
CA LEU A 28 -28.43 -1.82 9.60
C LEU A 28 -29.40 -0.67 9.93
N ASP A 29 -28.90 0.53 10.23
CA ASP A 29 -29.72 1.72 10.40
C ASP A 29 -30.03 2.36 9.04
N PHE A 30 -31.19 2.00 8.49
CA PHE A 30 -31.72 2.51 7.23
C PHE A 30 -32.44 3.85 7.36
N SER A 31 -32.46 4.47 8.54
CA SER A 31 -33.11 5.77 8.73
C SER A 31 -32.46 6.85 7.84
N PRO A 32 -33.24 7.78 7.26
CA PRO A 32 -32.67 8.88 6.49
C PRO A 32 -31.72 9.70 7.35
N GLY A 33 -30.46 9.83 6.90
CA GLY A 33 -29.44 10.52 7.66
C GLY A 33 -28.94 9.73 8.87
N SER A 34 -28.97 8.39 8.83
CA SER A 34 -28.27 7.58 9.83
C SER A 34 -26.79 7.95 9.91
N LEU A 35 -26.16 7.73 11.07
CA LEU A 35 -24.78 8.15 11.29
C LEU A 35 -23.81 7.52 10.28
N TYR A 36 -24.00 6.24 9.95
CA TYR A 36 -23.22 5.57 8.92
C TYR A 36 -23.35 6.23 7.55
N GLN A 37 -24.57 6.54 7.11
CA GLN A 37 -24.83 7.24 5.84
C GLN A 37 -24.16 8.62 5.84
N GLN A 38 -24.29 9.40 6.91
CA GLN A 38 -23.66 10.72 7.00
C GLN A 38 -22.14 10.68 6.84
N ILE A 39 -21.46 9.67 7.42
CA ILE A 39 -20.01 9.50 7.27
C ILE A 39 -19.68 9.13 5.82
N ARG A 40 -20.39 8.14 5.26
CA ARG A 40 -20.19 7.64 3.90
C ARG A 40 -20.35 8.78 2.88
N ASP A 41 -21.43 9.54 3.00
CA ASP A 41 -21.77 10.60 2.05
C ASP A 41 -20.76 11.76 2.13
N ALA A 42 -20.32 12.15 3.35
CA ALA A 42 -19.26 13.16 3.53
C ALA A 42 -17.91 12.70 2.94
N ARG A 43 -17.59 11.42 3.10
CA ARG A 43 -16.39 10.81 2.50
C ARG A 43 -16.47 10.79 0.98
N GLU A 44 -17.61 10.37 0.43
CA GLU A 44 -17.82 10.32 -1.02
C GLU A 44 -17.78 11.71 -1.65
N GLN A 45 -18.42 12.70 -1.01
CA GLN A 45 -18.32 14.10 -1.41
C GLN A 45 -16.86 14.55 -1.51
N SER A 46 -16.07 14.33 -0.46
CA SER A 46 -14.67 14.76 -0.44
C SER A 46 -13.82 14.05 -1.50
N ARG A 47 -14.01 12.73 -1.67
CA ARG A 47 -13.32 11.97 -2.73
C ARG A 47 -13.73 12.41 -4.14
N ASN A 48 -14.98 12.80 -4.34
CA ASN A 48 -15.43 13.35 -5.62
C ASN A 48 -14.76 14.69 -5.90
N VAL A 49 -14.73 15.60 -4.92
CA VAL A 49 -14.02 16.88 -5.03
C VAL A 49 -12.55 16.67 -5.38
N GLU A 50 -11.84 15.78 -4.69
CA GLU A 50 -10.43 15.46 -5.01
C GLU A 50 -10.24 14.97 -6.44
N ARG A 51 -11.14 14.09 -6.91
CA ARG A 51 -11.09 13.55 -8.27
C ARG A 51 -11.32 14.63 -9.32
N GLU A 52 -12.24 15.55 -9.09
CA GLU A 52 -12.54 16.64 -10.02
C GLU A 52 -11.41 17.68 -10.05
N ILE A 53 -10.80 17.98 -8.90
CA ILE A 53 -9.58 18.80 -8.84
C ILE A 53 -8.46 18.17 -9.68
N GLN A 54 -8.24 16.86 -9.54
CA GLN A 54 -7.22 16.14 -10.31
C GLN A 54 -7.48 16.14 -11.83
N LYS A 55 -8.74 16.22 -12.26
CA LYS A 55 -9.11 16.37 -13.67
C LYS A 55 -8.93 17.81 -14.18
N GLY A 56 -8.54 18.75 -13.32
CA GLY A 56 -8.43 20.17 -13.65
C GLY A 56 -9.79 20.86 -13.80
N ASN A 57 -10.83 20.35 -13.15
CA ASN A 57 -12.16 20.97 -13.21
C ASN A 57 -12.17 22.27 -12.38
N PRO A 58 -12.36 23.46 -12.99
CA PRO A 58 -12.26 24.75 -12.30
C PRO A 58 -13.40 25.00 -11.31
N ASP A 59 -14.51 24.25 -11.40
CA ASP A 59 -15.64 24.36 -10.46
C ASP A 59 -15.36 23.70 -9.11
N TYR A 60 -14.23 23.01 -8.98
CA TYR A 60 -13.83 22.27 -7.78
C TYR A 60 -12.52 22.80 -7.21
N ASN A 61 -12.50 23.02 -5.90
CA ASN A 61 -11.34 23.46 -5.15
C ASN A 61 -11.32 22.84 -3.74
N THR A 62 -10.22 23.05 -3.03
CA THR A 62 -9.97 22.44 -1.72
C THR A 62 -10.91 22.91 -0.62
N ASP A 63 -11.60 24.04 -0.78
CA ASP A 63 -12.54 24.58 0.22
C ASP A 63 -13.83 23.76 0.29
N GLN A 64 -14.13 22.97 -0.75
CA GLN A 64 -15.28 22.06 -0.79
C GLN A 64 -15.00 20.71 -0.11
N LEU A 65 -13.77 20.46 0.34
CA LEU A 65 -13.39 19.23 1.05
C LEU A 65 -13.97 19.23 2.46
N VAL A 66 -14.61 18.12 2.85
CA VAL A 66 -15.27 17.97 4.15
C VAL A 66 -14.65 16.86 5.00
N TRP A 67 -13.33 16.67 4.90
CA TRP A 67 -12.61 15.65 5.69
C TRP A 67 -12.73 15.86 7.20
N ASN A 68 -12.84 17.11 7.68
CA ASN A 68 -13.12 17.38 9.09
C ASN A 68 -14.46 16.78 9.54
N LYS A 69 -15.49 16.84 8.69
CA LYS A 69 -16.80 16.23 8.96
C LYS A 69 -16.69 14.70 9.02
N VAL A 70 -15.91 14.08 8.13
CA VAL A 70 -15.63 12.63 8.18
C VAL A 70 -14.96 12.27 9.50
N HIS A 71 -13.91 13.01 9.90
CA HIS A 71 -13.20 12.81 11.16
C HIS A 71 -14.12 12.92 12.38
N GLU A 72 -14.94 13.98 12.45
CA GLU A 72 -15.88 14.21 13.56
C GLU A 72 -16.94 13.11 13.67
N LEU A 73 -17.60 12.78 12.55
CA LEU A 73 -18.66 11.78 12.53
C LEU A 73 -18.13 10.37 12.78
N ALA A 74 -16.99 9.99 12.19
CA ALA A 74 -16.36 8.69 12.41
C ALA A 74 -15.87 8.56 13.85
N SER A 75 -15.27 9.62 14.42
CA SER A 75 -14.88 9.64 15.82
C SER A 75 -16.09 9.51 16.75
N ARG A 76 -17.20 10.20 16.45
CA ARG A 76 -18.44 10.05 17.22
C ARG A 76 -18.97 8.62 17.15
N ALA A 77 -19.05 8.05 15.96
CA ALA A 77 -19.50 6.67 15.76
C ALA A 77 -18.66 5.69 16.58
N LEU A 78 -17.34 5.73 16.46
CA LEU A 78 -16.43 4.80 17.13
C LEU A 78 -16.40 4.95 18.65
N ASN A 79 -16.54 6.18 19.14
CA ASN A 79 -16.46 6.47 20.57
C ASN A 79 -17.78 6.22 21.31
N GLU A 80 -18.92 6.39 20.65
CA GLU A 80 -20.21 6.52 21.34
C GLU A 80 -21.27 5.53 20.86
N HIS A 81 -21.11 4.94 19.68
CA HIS A 81 -22.18 4.13 19.06
C HIS A 81 -21.76 2.74 18.65
N SER A 82 -20.61 2.54 17.98
CA SER A 82 -20.25 1.25 17.40
C SER A 82 -18.76 1.07 17.19
N LYS A 83 -18.21 -0.10 17.50
CA LYS A 83 -16.84 -0.48 17.14
C LYS A 83 -16.86 -1.14 15.77
N ASP A 84 -16.48 -0.37 14.76
CA ASP A 84 -16.55 -0.78 13.36
C ASP A 84 -15.22 -0.51 12.65
N PHE A 85 -14.64 -1.54 12.07
CA PHE A 85 -13.35 -1.50 11.37
C PHE A 85 -13.42 -0.72 10.05
N GLY A 86 -14.58 -0.70 9.39
CA GLY A 86 -14.82 0.14 8.22
C GLY A 86 -14.85 1.62 8.55
N ILE A 87 -15.53 2.00 9.63
CA ILE A 87 -15.50 3.38 10.12
C ILE A 87 -14.10 3.77 10.59
N ALA A 88 -13.35 2.85 11.22
CA ALA A 88 -11.95 3.07 11.58
C ALA A 88 -11.05 3.30 10.35
N ALA A 89 -11.26 2.58 9.25
CA ALA A 89 -10.56 2.81 7.99
C ALA A 89 -10.87 4.21 7.41
N TRP A 90 -12.13 4.65 7.47
CA TRP A 90 -12.53 6.00 7.02
C TRP A 90 -11.98 7.10 7.93
N LEU A 91 -11.91 6.86 9.23
CA LEU A 91 -11.24 7.75 10.18
C LEU A 91 -9.76 7.89 9.82
N CYS A 92 -9.06 6.78 9.57
CA CYS A 92 -7.66 6.79 9.14
C CYS A 92 -7.46 7.58 7.84
N GLU A 93 -8.37 7.39 6.87
CA GLU A 93 -8.35 8.10 5.58
C GLU A 93 -8.55 9.63 5.73
N ALA A 94 -9.41 10.05 6.66
CA ALA A 94 -9.60 11.47 6.96
C ALA A 94 -8.38 12.05 7.69
N LEU A 95 -7.84 11.32 8.68
CA LEU A 95 -6.73 11.77 9.49
C LEU A 95 -5.45 11.98 8.68
N VAL A 96 -5.12 11.10 7.74
CA VAL A 96 -3.92 11.28 6.89
C VAL A 96 -3.98 12.59 6.09
N ARG A 97 -5.17 13.02 5.67
CA ARG A 97 -5.37 14.28 4.93
C ARG A 97 -5.34 15.51 5.83
N LEU A 98 -5.88 15.37 7.04
CA LEU A 98 -5.99 16.49 7.99
C LEU A 98 -4.69 16.73 8.77
N LYS A 99 -3.92 15.67 9.04
CA LYS A 99 -2.81 15.65 9.99
C LYS A 99 -1.54 14.98 9.44
N GLY A 100 -1.50 14.66 8.15
CA GLY A 100 -0.34 14.05 7.51
C GLY A 100 0.06 12.71 8.13
N PHE A 101 1.36 12.48 8.29
CA PHE A 101 1.88 11.23 8.85
C PHE A 101 1.47 11.00 10.31
N ALA A 102 1.34 12.05 11.12
CA ALA A 102 0.80 11.92 12.48
C ALA A 102 -0.63 11.38 12.49
N GLY A 103 -1.45 11.82 11.53
CA GLY A 103 -2.80 11.31 11.31
C GLY A 103 -2.81 9.86 10.84
N LEU A 104 -1.92 9.51 9.92
CA LEU A 104 -1.77 8.13 9.44
C LEU A 104 -1.33 7.19 10.57
N ARG A 105 -0.31 7.57 11.35
CA ARG A 105 0.16 6.85 12.54
C ARG A 105 -1.01 6.54 13.47
N ASP A 106 -1.76 7.56 13.87
CA ASP A 106 -2.81 7.37 14.86
C ASP A 106 -4.06 6.68 14.28
N GLY A 107 -4.34 6.83 12.99
CA GLY A 107 -5.38 6.08 12.29
C GLY A 107 -5.08 4.58 12.19
N ILE A 108 -3.86 4.21 11.83
CA ILE A 108 -3.40 2.81 11.83
C ILE A 108 -3.43 2.25 13.25
N ARG A 109 -2.95 3.03 14.24
CA ARG A 109 -3.00 2.65 15.65
C ARG A 109 -4.43 2.40 16.14
N ALA A 110 -5.37 3.25 15.76
CA ALA A 110 -6.78 3.07 16.09
C ALA A 110 -7.32 1.74 15.52
N GLY A 111 -6.99 1.45 14.25
CA GLY A 111 -7.29 0.15 13.63
C GLY A 111 -6.70 -1.01 14.44
N ARG A 112 -5.40 -0.97 14.74
CA ARG A 112 -4.70 -2.03 15.49
C ARG A 112 -5.35 -2.27 16.85
N MET A 113 -5.57 -1.21 17.62
CA MET A 113 -6.08 -1.33 18.99
C MET A 113 -7.53 -1.82 19.02
N LEU A 114 -8.37 -1.43 18.05
CA LEU A 114 -9.72 -1.97 17.89
C LEU A 114 -9.69 -3.46 17.53
N LEU A 115 -8.81 -3.83 16.59
CA LEU A 115 -8.61 -5.21 16.18
C LEU A 115 -8.13 -6.09 17.34
N GLU A 116 -7.15 -5.64 18.11
CA GLU A 116 -6.62 -6.37 19.27
C GLU A 116 -7.69 -6.59 20.34
N LYS A 117 -8.48 -5.54 20.63
CA LYS A 117 -9.43 -5.55 21.75
C LYS A 117 -10.78 -6.20 21.42
N TYR A 118 -11.31 -5.96 20.23
CA TYR A 118 -12.70 -6.28 19.89
C TYR A 118 -12.84 -7.32 18.76
N TRP A 119 -11.75 -7.97 18.34
CA TRP A 119 -11.70 -8.85 17.16
C TRP A 119 -12.97 -9.68 16.92
N ASP A 120 -13.37 -10.49 17.91
CA ASP A 120 -14.44 -11.47 17.75
C ASP A 120 -15.78 -10.82 17.42
N ASP A 121 -16.01 -9.62 17.97
CA ASP A 121 -17.25 -8.88 17.87
C ASP A 121 -17.19 -7.68 16.91
N LEU A 122 -16.03 -7.35 16.36
CA LEU A 122 -15.83 -6.15 15.54
C LEU A 122 -16.64 -6.21 14.24
N TYR A 123 -17.32 -5.10 13.92
CA TYR A 123 -17.98 -4.90 12.62
C TYR A 123 -16.96 -4.51 11.53
N PRO A 124 -17.24 -4.75 10.24
CA PRO A 124 -18.42 -5.42 9.71
C PRO A 124 -18.41 -6.93 9.94
N ARG A 125 -19.61 -7.51 10.05
CA ARG A 125 -19.84 -8.95 10.05
C ARG A 125 -20.63 -9.33 8.80
N PRO A 126 -20.42 -10.55 8.25
CA PRO A 126 -21.25 -11.04 7.16
C PRO A 126 -22.71 -11.13 7.62
N GLU A 127 -23.63 -10.88 6.68
CA GLU A 127 -25.06 -11.04 6.92
C GLU A 127 -25.39 -12.53 7.08
N VAL A 128 -26.33 -12.83 7.97
CA VAL A 128 -26.82 -14.20 8.21
C VAL A 128 -28.28 -14.21 7.80
N GLU A 129 -28.58 -14.90 6.72
CA GLU A 129 -29.94 -15.04 6.18
C GLU A 129 -30.56 -16.37 6.60
N GLU A 130 -31.85 -16.36 6.97
CA GLU A 130 -32.57 -17.58 7.34
C GLU A 130 -32.72 -18.51 6.13
N GLY A 131 -32.32 -19.77 6.29
CA GLY A 131 -32.34 -20.76 5.21
C GLY A 131 -31.10 -20.74 4.30
N VAL A 132 -30.13 -19.85 4.54
CA VAL A 132 -28.82 -19.84 3.88
C VAL A 132 -27.78 -20.46 4.82
N GLU A 133 -26.78 -21.14 4.26
CA GLU A 133 -25.68 -21.68 5.04
C GLU A 133 -24.96 -20.53 5.78
N PRO A 134 -24.66 -20.68 7.08
CA PRO A 134 -23.97 -19.64 7.83
C PRO A 134 -22.58 -19.38 7.24
N PRO A 135 -22.09 -18.13 7.30
CA PRO A 135 -20.78 -17.79 6.76
C PRO A 135 -19.69 -18.60 7.46
N SER A 136 -18.76 -19.12 6.66
CA SER A 136 -17.55 -19.79 7.13
C SER A 136 -16.67 -18.84 7.94
N ASP A 137 -15.76 -19.39 8.74
CA ASP A 137 -14.83 -18.57 9.52
C ASP A 137 -13.92 -17.71 8.62
N LEU A 138 -13.53 -18.25 7.46
CA LEU A 138 -12.78 -17.49 6.47
C LEU A 138 -13.58 -16.29 5.93
N GLU A 139 -14.87 -16.46 5.61
CA GLU A 139 -15.72 -15.36 5.14
C GLU A 139 -15.94 -14.28 6.21
N LYS A 140 -16.04 -14.67 7.48
CA LYS A 140 -16.10 -13.71 8.61
C LYS A 140 -14.81 -12.88 8.67
N ILE A 141 -13.65 -13.53 8.58
CA ILE A 141 -12.34 -12.87 8.60
C ILE A 141 -12.21 -11.91 7.41
N ILE A 142 -12.45 -12.40 6.18
CA ILE A 142 -12.35 -11.59 4.95
C ILE A 142 -13.27 -10.38 5.02
N THR A 143 -14.53 -10.58 5.41
CA THR A 143 -15.51 -9.50 5.55
C THR A 143 -15.01 -8.42 6.50
N ARG A 144 -14.48 -8.84 7.66
CA ARG A 144 -13.99 -7.93 8.69
C ARG A 144 -12.79 -7.11 8.23
N VAL A 145 -11.82 -7.70 7.52
CA VAL A 145 -10.57 -7.00 7.12
C VAL A 145 -10.66 -6.23 5.81
N LYS A 146 -11.65 -6.53 4.97
CA LYS A 146 -11.89 -5.87 3.67
C LYS A 146 -11.83 -4.34 3.69
N PRO A 147 -12.31 -3.62 4.73
CA PRO A 147 -12.21 -2.17 4.73
C PRO A 147 -10.77 -1.63 4.79
N PHE A 148 -9.89 -2.27 5.58
CA PHE A 148 -8.48 -1.89 5.63
C PHE A 148 -7.70 -2.41 4.41
N GLU A 149 -8.09 -3.56 3.84
CA GLU A 149 -7.59 -3.97 2.52
C GLU A 149 -7.84 -2.88 1.47
N GLY A 150 -9.07 -2.40 1.35
CA GLY A 150 -9.42 -1.30 0.43
C GLY A 150 -8.73 0.03 0.76
N LEU A 151 -8.39 0.27 2.03
CA LEU A 151 -7.61 1.42 2.45
C LEU A 151 -6.18 1.33 1.91
N PHE A 152 -5.46 0.23 2.17
CA PHE A 152 -4.06 0.06 1.78
C PHE A 152 -3.87 -0.20 0.29
N ALA A 153 -4.81 -0.90 -0.37
CA ALA A 153 -4.72 -1.20 -1.79
C ALA A 153 -5.00 0.02 -2.69
N GLY A 154 -5.56 1.12 -2.16
CA GLY A 154 -5.80 2.29 -3.01
C GLY A 154 -6.16 3.59 -2.31
N ALA A 155 -7.03 3.58 -1.29
CA ALA A 155 -7.53 4.85 -0.73
C ALA A 155 -6.44 5.66 0.01
N LEU A 156 -5.37 5.01 0.48
CA LEU A 156 -4.24 5.64 1.15
C LEU A 156 -3.14 6.12 0.18
N THR A 157 -3.00 5.49 -0.99
CA THR A 157 -1.88 5.75 -1.91
C THR A 157 -1.79 7.21 -2.31
N TYR A 158 -2.91 7.81 -2.75
CA TYR A 158 -2.94 9.22 -3.13
C TYR A 158 -2.63 10.17 -1.96
N PRO A 159 -3.40 10.17 -0.85
CA PRO A 159 -3.17 11.13 0.22
C PRO A 159 -1.80 11.00 0.87
N ALA A 160 -1.27 9.78 1.05
CA ALA A 160 0.04 9.59 1.68
C ALA A 160 1.20 10.13 0.82
N ASN A 161 1.12 10.00 -0.51
CA ASN A 161 2.10 10.59 -1.42
C ASN A 161 1.96 12.12 -1.54
N HIS A 162 0.83 12.69 -1.12
CA HIS A 162 0.52 14.12 -1.22
C HIS A 162 0.63 14.86 0.11
N ILE A 163 1.21 14.22 1.13
CA ILE A 163 1.62 14.91 2.36
C ILE A 163 2.80 15.84 2.03
N ALA A 164 2.70 17.09 2.47
CA ALA A 164 3.75 18.09 2.27
C ALA A 164 5.05 17.69 2.99
N ILE A 165 6.16 17.76 2.26
CA ILE A 165 7.53 17.50 2.73
C ILE A 165 8.40 18.78 2.75
N THR A 166 7.78 19.93 2.47
CA THR A 166 8.33 21.29 2.62
C THR A 166 7.32 22.19 3.35
N GLU A 167 7.82 23.22 4.03
CA GLU A 167 7.03 23.98 5.02
C GLU A 167 6.22 25.13 4.42
N THR A 168 6.86 26.04 3.69
CA THR A 168 6.23 27.26 3.15
C THR A 168 5.41 26.96 1.90
N GLU A 169 6.10 26.54 0.83
CA GLU A 169 5.46 25.96 -0.35
C GLU A 169 5.25 24.49 -0.04
N LYS A 170 4.01 24.01 -0.03
CA LYS A 170 3.64 22.69 0.49
C LYS A 170 3.83 21.57 -0.55
N PHE A 171 5.03 21.47 -1.14
CA PHE A 171 5.34 20.38 -2.05
C PHE A 171 5.36 19.04 -1.32
N SER A 172 4.76 18.06 -1.96
CA SER A 172 4.64 16.69 -1.48
C SER A 172 5.76 15.77 -1.99
N PHE A 173 5.74 14.54 -1.52
CA PHE A 173 6.63 13.50 -2.03
C PHE A 173 6.37 13.18 -3.50
N ALA A 174 5.10 13.18 -3.93
CA ALA A 174 4.74 13.04 -5.34
C ALA A 174 5.31 14.20 -6.18
N ASP A 175 5.21 15.44 -5.68
CA ASP A 175 5.72 16.63 -6.37
C ASP A 175 7.23 16.55 -6.57
N TYR A 176 7.97 16.14 -5.54
CA TYR A 176 9.41 15.94 -5.63
C TYR A 176 9.79 14.87 -6.67
N ARG A 177 9.08 13.73 -6.68
CA ARG A 177 9.30 12.66 -7.67
C ARG A 177 9.00 13.14 -9.09
N ALA A 178 7.88 13.85 -9.27
CA ALA A 178 7.46 14.39 -10.55
C ALA A 178 8.45 15.45 -11.05
N ALA A 179 8.92 16.35 -10.18
CA ALA A 179 9.94 17.35 -10.49
C ALA A 179 11.28 16.72 -10.91
N LYS A 180 11.73 15.67 -10.19
CA LYS A 180 12.93 14.90 -10.58
C LYS A 180 12.77 14.17 -11.90
N ALA A 181 11.59 13.62 -12.18
CA ALA A 181 11.31 12.96 -13.45
C ALA A 181 11.24 13.97 -14.61
N LEU A 182 10.67 15.15 -14.35
CA LEU A 182 10.63 16.26 -15.31
C LEU A 182 12.04 16.75 -15.65
N ASP A 183 12.93 16.88 -14.66
CA ASP A 183 14.31 17.34 -14.86
C ASP A 183 15.11 16.41 -15.79
N LYS A 184 14.84 15.10 -15.72
CA LYS A 184 15.44 14.08 -16.59
C LYS A 184 14.76 13.94 -17.96
N GLU A 185 13.64 14.63 -18.19
CA GLU A 185 12.89 14.56 -19.45
C GLU A 185 13.64 15.30 -20.56
N THR A 186 13.99 14.58 -21.62
CA THR A 186 14.75 15.13 -22.76
C THR A 186 13.86 15.58 -23.90
N ASP A 187 12.62 15.07 -24.01
CA ASP A 187 11.69 15.49 -25.06
C ASP A 187 11.04 16.85 -24.68
N PRO A 188 11.28 17.93 -25.46
CA PRO A 188 10.73 19.25 -25.15
C PRO A 188 9.19 19.28 -25.14
N LYS A 189 8.52 18.48 -25.96
CA LYS A 189 7.05 18.44 -26.02
C LYS A 189 6.48 17.78 -24.77
N VAL A 190 7.06 16.65 -24.36
CA VAL A 190 6.63 15.94 -23.14
C VAL A 190 6.92 16.79 -21.91
N ARG A 191 8.09 17.45 -21.88
CA ARG A 191 8.45 18.37 -20.82
C ARG A 191 7.47 19.53 -20.71
N GLN A 192 7.14 20.19 -21.82
CA GLN A 192 6.18 21.30 -21.83
C GLN A 192 4.77 20.84 -21.41
N ALA A 193 4.30 19.69 -21.91
CA ALA A 193 3.00 19.16 -21.53
C ALA A 193 2.89 18.85 -20.02
N LYS A 194 3.97 18.38 -19.38
CA LYS A 194 4.03 18.16 -17.92
C LYS A 194 3.99 19.48 -17.14
N LEU A 195 4.68 20.52 -17.64
CA LEU A 195 4.62 21.86 -17.05
C LEU A 195 3.21 22.45 -17.15
N ASP A 196 2.58 22.31 -18.32
CA ASP A 196 1.20 22.78 -18.55
C ASP A 196 0.19 22.02 -17.68
N ALA A 197 0.49 20.76 -17.32
CA ALA A 197 -0.27 19.95 -16.38
C ALA A 197 0.00 20.27 -14.89
N GLY A 198 0.84 21.27 -14.60
CA GLY A 198 1.11 21.75 -13.24
C GLY A 198 2.19 20.97 -12.47
N VAL A 199 3.00 20.16 -13.15
CA VAL A 199 4.15 19.50 -12.50
C VAL A 199 5.18 20.57 -12.11
N PRO A 200 5.59 20.66 -10.84
CA PRO A 200 6.53 21.67 -10.40
C PRO A 200 7.93 21.42 -10.94
N GLN A 201 8.69 22.50 -11.10
CA GLN A 201 10.10 22.43 -11.49
C GLN A 201 10.97 22.03 -10.29
N LEU A 202 12.08 21.35 -10.57
CA LEU A 202 13.04 20.99 -9.53
C LEU A 202 13.66 22.22 -8.85
N SER A 203 13.79 23.33 -9.56
CA SER A 203 14.22 24.62 -9.02
C SER A 203 13.24 25.20 -7.98
N GLU A 204 11.93 25.09 -8.23
CA GLU A 204 10.87 25.52 -7.31
C GLU A 204 10.90 24.69 -6.03
N PHE A 205 10.99 23.36 -6.17
CA PHE A 205 11.15 22.47 -5.03
C PHE A 205 12.42 22.79 -4.23
N THR A 206 13.54 23.03 -4.91
CA THR A 206 14.83 23.33 -4.26
C THR A 206 14.76 24.64 -3.48
N ALA A 207 14.06 25.65 -4.00
CA ALA A 207 13.82 26.91 -3.29
C ALA A 207 12.95 26.72 -2.03
N ALA A 208 11.90 25.90 -2.12
CA ALA A 208 11.07 25.54 -0.97
C ALA A 208 11.83 24.72 0.08
N HIS A 209 12.67 23.79 -0.36
CA HIS A 209 13.55 23.03 0.51
C HIS A 209 14.56 23.94 1.24
N ALA A 210 15.14 24.92 0.53
CA ALA A 210 16.07 25.86 1.12
C ALA A 210 15.44 26.64 2.28
N SER A 211 14.18 27.09 2.13
CA SER A 211 13.45 27.83 3.16
C SER A 211 12.83 26.96 4.27
N THR A 212 12.70 25.65 4.06
CA THR A 212 12.15 24.71 5.06
C THR A 212 13.07 24.58 6.27
N THR A 213 12.53 24.67 7.48
CA THR A 213 13.32 24.64 8.71
C THR A 213 13.85 23.24 9.05
N PRO A 214 14.98 23.13 9.80
CA PRO A 214 15.45 21.84 10.29
C PRO A 214 14.46 21.14 11.23
N ASP A 215 13.74 21.89 12.06
CA ASP A 215 12.78 21.31 13.00
C ASP A 215 11.56 20.71 12.30
N PHE A 216 11.13 21.27 11.17
CA PHE A 216 10.13 20.65 10.31
C PHE A 216 10.56 19.23 9.87
N TYR A 217 11.78 19.09 9.34
CA TYR A 217 12.29 17.78 8.90
C TYR A 217 12.46 16.79 10.06
N LYS A 218 12.90 17.23 11.24
CA LYS A 218 12.97 16.36 12.44
C LYS A 218 11.60 15.82 12.80
N ASN A 219 10.58 16.67 12.85
CA ASN A 219 9.23 16.26 13.22
C ASN A 219 8.64 15.32 12.15
N LEU A 220 8.82 15.65 10.87
CA LEU A 220 8.35 14.83 9.76
C LEU A 220 9.02 13.44 9.76
N HIS A 221 10.33 13.38 10.02
CA HIS A 221 11.06 12.14 10.18
C HIS A 221 10.50 11.31 11.35
N GLU A 222 10.36 11.89 12.54
CA GLU A 222 9.83 11.18 13.71
C GLU A 222 8.40 10.66 13.49
N ASP A 223 7.51 11.45 12.89
CA ASP A 223 6.15 11.04 12.58
C ASP A 223 6.12 9.87 11.59
N LEU A 224 6.94 9.93 10.54
CA LEU A 224 7.02 8.88 9.53
C LEU A 224 7.66 7.60 10.08
N THR A 225 8.73 7.70 10.88
CA THR A 225 9.33 6.56 11.57
C THR A 225 8.31 5.86 12.47
N GLN A 226 7.54 6.62 13.25
CA GLN A 226 6.48 6.04 14.08
C GLN A 226 5.33 5.46 13.27
N THR A 227 5.00 6.05 12.12
CA THR A 227 3.99 5.52 11.20
C THR A 227 4.40 4.15 10.67
N ILE A 228 5.66 4.01 10.23
CA ILE A 228 6.20 2.74 9.73
C ILE A 228 6.21 1.68 10.84
N ALA A 229 6.65 2.04 12.05
CA ALA A 229 6.63 1.14 13.20
C ALA A 229 5.20 0.69 13.57
N GLU A 230 4.23 1.60 13.49
CA GLU A 230 2.83 1.27 13.74
C GLU A 230 2.23 0.37 12.65
N LEU A 231 2.60 0.58 11.39
CA LEU A 231 2.19 -0.27 10.28
C LEU A 231 2.72 -1.71 10.43
N ASP A 232 3.97 -1.86 10.87
CA ASP A 232 4.55 -3.19 11.20
C ASP A 232 3.78 -3.89 12.33
N GLN A 233 3.46 -3.17 13.42
CA GLN A 233 2.64 -3.73 14.50
C GLN A 233 1.23 -4.09 14.03
N PHE A 234 0.62 -3.25 13.19
CA PHE A 234 -0.70 -3.51 12.64
C PHE A 234 -0.70 -4.73 11.72
N SER A 235 0.33 -4.89 10.88
CA SER A 235 0.51 -6.08 10.03
C SER A 235 0.60 -7.34 10.87
N LYS A 236 1.43 -7.34 11.92
CA LYS A 236 1.58 -8.48 12.84
C LYS A 236 0.25 -8.85 13.51
N ALA A 237 -0.48 -7.85 13.99
CA ALA A 237 -1.78 -8.07 14.62
C ALA A 237 -2.81 -8.65 13.61
N LEU A 238 -2.80 -8.19 12.36
CA LEU A 238 -3.62 -8.80 11.31
C LEU A 238 -3.21 -10.25 11.02
N ASP A 239 -1.91 -10.52 10.88
CA ASP A 239 -1.41 -11.88 10.62
C ASP A 239 -1.82 -12.85 11.73
N GLU A 240 -1.70 -12.42 12.99
CA GLU A 240 -2.11 -13.20 14.16
C GLU A 240 -3.62 -13.47 14.19
N LYS A 241 -4.44 -12.48 13.87
CA LYS A 241 -5.92 -12.59 13.93
C LYS A 241 -6.53 -13.31 12.74
N CYS A 242 -5.96 -13.13 11.55
CA CYS A 242 -6.47 -13.72 10.31
C CYS A 242 -5.96 -15.15 10.09
N GLY A 243 -4.76 -15.46 10.60
CA GLY A 243 -4.13 -16.75 10.40
C GLY A 243 -3.88 -17.07 8.93
N LYS A 244 -4.02 -18.36 8.59
CA LYS A 244 -3.75 -18.89 7.25
C LYS A 244 -4.95 -19.68 6.74
N ASP A 245 -5.12 -19.71 5.42
CA ASP A 245 -6.11 -20.56 4.76
C ASP A 245 -5.70 -22.05 4.81
N GLU A 246 -6.59 -22.92 4.32
CA GLU A 246 -6.35 -24.37 4.28
C GLU A 246 -5.09 -24.78 3.49
N LYS A 247 -4.61 -23.91 2.59
CA LYS A 247 -3.41 -24.11 1.77
C LYS A 247 -2.17 -23.48 2.40
N GLY A 248 -2.29 -22.87 3.57
CA GLY A 248 -1.19 -22.27 4.32
C GLY A 248 -0.84 -20.84 3.88
N PHE A 249 -1.65 -20.19 3.05
CA PHE A 249 -1.45 -18.80 2.66
C PHE A 249 -1.99 -17.83 3.72
N PRO A 250 -1.29 -16.72 4.03
CA PRO A 250 -1.82 -15.69 4.91
C PRO A 250 -3.16 -15.14 4.40
N VAL A 251 -4.14 -15.01 5.30
CA VAL A 251 -5.45 -14.41 4.99
C VAL A 251 -5.42 -12.89 5.18
N ALA A 252 -4.48 -12.39 5.99
CA ALA A 252 -4.33 -10.97 6.24
C ALA A 252 -4.04 -10.18 4.94
N PRO A 253 -4.63 -8.99 4.77
CA PRO A 253 -4.38 -8.16 3.61
C PRO A 253 -2.92 -7.66 3.62
N PRO A 254 -2.23 -7.66 2.46
CA PRO A 254 -0.86 -7.21 2.38
C PRO A 254 -0.77 -5.70 2.58
N VAL A 255 0.20 -5.26 3.40
CA VAL A 255 0.51 -3.84 3.61
C VAL A 255 1.85 -3.41 2.97
N SER A 256 2.51 -4.32 2.26
CA SER A 256 3.89 -4.17 1.76
C SER A 256 4.10 -2.97 0.84
N ASP A 257 3.13 -2.65 0.00
CA ASP A 257 3.26 -1.53 -0.95
C ASP A 257 3.20 -0.19 -0.21
N THR A 258 2.33 -0.09 0.79
CA THR A 258 2.27 1.09 1.67
C THR A 258 3.57 1.20 2.47
N GLU A 259 4.06 0.10 3.03
CA GLU A 259 5.32 0.09 3.79
C GLU A 259 6.50 0.54 2.93
N LYS A 260 6.63 0.01 1.71
CA LYS A 260 7.67 0.40 0.75
C LYS A 260 7.59 1.89 0.42
N MET A 261 6.40 2.39 0.09
CA MET A 261 6.18 3.81 -0.19
C MET A 261 6.59 4.71 0.99
N LEU A 262 6.21 4.35 2.22
CA LEU A 262 6.58 5.11 3.42
C LEU A 262 8.10 5.10 3.66
N LYS A 263 8.77 3.96 3.46
CA LYS A 263 10.24 3.86 3.57
C LYS A 263 10.96 4.71 2.52
N GLU A 264 10.52 4.66 1.26
CA GLU A 264 11.08 5.51 0.20
C GLU A 264 10.89 7.01 0.49
N CYS A 265 9.77 7.38 1.10
CA CYS A 265 9.52 8.75 1.56
C CYS A 265 10.47 9.11 2.72
N LEU A 266 10.68 8.21 3.67
CA LEU A 266 11.59 8.42 4.81
C LEU A 266 13.03 8.61 4.35
N GLU A 267 13.52 7.77 3.45
CA GLU A 267 14.85 7.90 2.84
C GLU A 267 15.02 9.27 2.17
N THR A 268 13.99 9.74 1.46
CA THR A 268 13.98 11.06 0.84
C THR A 268 14.03 12.19 1.89
N ILE A 269 13.27 12.09 2.97
CA ILE A 269 13.30 13.06 4.07
C ILE A 269 14.68 13.09 4.74
N VAL A 270 15.31 11.93 4.93
CA VAL A 270 16.68 11.83 5.45
C VAL A 270 17.66 12.54 4.52
N ASP A 271 17.57 12.31 3.21
CA ASP A 271 18.44 12.94 2.23
C ASP A 271 18.27 14.46 2.17
N LEU A 272 17.02 14.95 2.28
CA LEU A 272 16.73 16.38 2.37
C LEU A 272 17.22 16.99 3.69
N GLY A 273 17.21 16.23 4.78
CA GLY A 273 17.70 16.72 6.08
C GLY A 273 19.23 16.84 6.18
N LYS A 274 19.99 16.01 5.46
CA LYS A 274 21.48 15.98 5.53
C LYS A 274 22.14 17.35 5.28
N PRO A 275 21.82 18.11 4.22
CA PRO A 275 22.38 19.44 4.00
C PRO A 275 22.06 20.45 5.11
N LYS A 276 21.04 20.20 5.92
CA LYS A 276 20.63 21.03 7.05
C LYS A 276 21.23 20.59 8.39
N GLY A 277 22.23 19.69 8.35
CA GLY A 277 22.90 19.17 9.54
C GLY A 277 22.06 18.17 10.35
N LEU A 278 21.00 17.61 9.74
CA LEU A 278 20.15 16.59 10.35
C LEU A 278 20.56 15.20 9.87
N PHE A 279 20.24 14.19 10.68
CA PHE A 279 20.40 12.78 10.33
C PHE A 279 21.83 12.41 9.90
N ALA A 280 22.82 13.20 10.35
CA ALA A 280 24.23 12.96 10.09
C ALA A 280 24.66 11.69 10.82
N ASN A 281 24.86 10.61 10.05
CA ASN A 281 25.39 9.31 10.46
C ASN A 281 25.14 8.97 11.94
N GLU A 282 23.89 8.63 12.28
CA GLU A 282 23.77 7.48 13.16
C GLU A 282 24.39 6.31 12.40
N PRO A 283 25.34 5.56 12.99
CA PRO A 283 25.70 4.28 12.42
C PRO A 283 24.39 3.53 12.25
N ALA A 284 24.14 3.00 11.04
CA ALA A 284 23.22 1.87 10.92
C ALA A 284 23.53 0.91 12.08
N PRO A 285 22.53 0.42 12.84
CA PRO A 285 22.79 -0.40 14.00
C PRO A 285 23.82 -1.46 13.65
N GLY A 286 24.95 -1.39 14.36
CA GLY A 286 26.21 -1.98 13.95
C GLY A 286 26.10 -3.46 13.62
N THR A 287 26.41 -3.79 12.37
CA THR A 287 27.35 -4.86 12.10
C THR A 287 28.70 -4.45 12.66
N ASP A 288 28.90 -4.66 13.97
CA ASP A 288 30.24 -4.61 14.57
C ASP A 288 31.03 -5.82 14.06
N VAL A 289 31.89 -5.57 13.08
CA VAL A 289 32.99 -6.47 12.76
C VAL A 289 34.08 -6.23 13.78
N ALA A 290 33.94 -6.85 14.96
CA ALA A 290 35.03 -7.04 15.89
C ALA A 290 35.75 -8.36 15.52
N THR A 291 36.89 -8.22 14.85
CA THR A 291 37.83 -9.30 14.57
C THR A 291 38.39 -9.83 15.89
N THR A 292 38.01 -11.04 16.29
CA THR A 292 38.80 -11.88 17.21
C THR A 292 38.75 -13.32 16.73
N ASP A 293 39.93 -13.86 16.44
CA ASP A 293 40.20 -15.26 16.13
C ASP A 293 39.94 -16.15 17.36
N GLN A 294 39.04 -17.13 17.25
CA GLN A 294 39.29 -18.58 17.44
C GLN A 294 37.98 -19.40 17.55
N PRO A 295 38.02 -20.72 17.26
CA PRO A 295 36.99 -21.37 16.47
C PRO A 295 36.05 -22.32 17.24
N GLY A 296 34.84 -22.51 16.69
CA GLY A 296 34.14 -23.80 16.69
C GLY A 296 32.78 -23.85 17.38
N SER A 297 31.69 -23.72 16.59
CA SER A 297 30.60 -24.72 16.42
C SER A 297 29.34 -24.10 15.78
N PRO A 298 28.53 -24.88 15.03
CA PRO A 298 27.76 -24.36 13.89
C PRO A 298 26.36 -23.79 14.21
N GLN A 299 26.01 -22.78 13.42
CA GLN A 299 24.73 -22.07 13.33
C GLN A 299 23.50 -22.96 13.09
N ALA A 300 22.42 -22.66 13.82
CA ALA A 300 21.05 -22.89 13.39
C ALA A 300 20.45 -21.56 12.90
N LYS A 301 20.19 -21.44 11.59
CA LYS A 301 19.42 -20.34 11.01
C LYS A 301 17.93 -20.67 11.07
N ALA A 302 17.14 -19.77 11.64
CA ALA A 302 15.68 -19.83 11.65
C ALA A 302 15.10 -18.86 10.58
N GLY A 303 14.26 -19.43 9.70
CA GLY A 303 12.98 -18.86 9.27
C GLY A 303 12.96 -17.63 8.33
N ALA A 304 13.22 -17.83 7.04
CA ALA A 304 12.72 -16.94 5.99
C ALA A 304 11.93 -17.79 4.97
N ASN A 305 10.59 -17.70 5.01
CA ASN A 305 9.70 -18.34 4.05
C ASN A 305 9.54 -17.51 2.77
N GLY A 306 10.66 -17.05 2.21
CA GLY A 306 10.76 -16.78 0.78
C GLY A 306 11.70 -17.85 0.24
N ARG A 307 11.21 -18.78 -0.59
CA ARG A 307 12.12 -19.64 -1.35
C ARG A 307 13.03 -18.70 -2.14
N ALA A 308 14.29 -18.61 -1.73
CA ALA A 308 15.28 -17.88 -2.50
C ALA A 308 15.25 -18.48 -3.91
N ILE A 309 15.03 -17.62 -4.91
CA ILE A 309 15.08 -18.05 -6.31
C ILE A 309 16.56 -18.24 -6.64
N VAL A 310 17.03 -19.48 -6.53
CA VAL A 310 18.43 -19.84 -6.76
C VAL A 310 18.59 -20.49 -8.13
N THR A 311 17.56 -21.21 -8.59
CA THR A 311 17.57 -21.92 -9.86
C THR A 311 16.54 -21.36 -10.82
N ARG A 312 16.75 -21.65 -12.12
CA ARG A 312 15.80 -21.35 -13.18
C ARG A 312 14.42 -21.99 -12.94
N GLU A 313 14.40 -23.19 -12.36
CA GLU A 313 13.14 -23.86 -12.03
C GLU A 313 12.42 -23.19 -10.86
N ASP A 314 13.15 -22.66 -9.88
CA ASP A 314 12.55 -21.87 -8.80
C ASP A 314 11.85 -20.61 -9.34
N ALA A 315 12.46 -19.96 -10.34
CA ALA A 315 11.89 -18.79 -11.00
C ALA A 315 10.61 -19.14 -11.78
N LEU A 316 10.63 -20.24 -12.55
CA LEU A 316 9.47 -20.69 -13.31
C LEU A 316 8.34 -21.18 -12.40
N SER A 317 8.66 -21.85 -11.28
CA SER A 317 7.69 -22.24 -10.26
C SER A 317 7.06 -21.02 -9.56
N ALA A 318 7.84 -19.98 -9.26
CA ALA A 318 7.31 -18.74 -8.71
C ALA A 318 6.35 -18.05 -9.70
N LEU A 319 6.70 -18.01 -11.00
CA LEU A 319 5.82 -17.48 -12.04
C LEU A 319 4.53 -18.31 -12.19
N SER A 320 4.59 -19.64 -12.10
CA SER A 320 3.37 -20.48 -12.09
C SER A 320 2.45 -20.14 -10.91
N HIS A 321 3.00 -19.93 -9.71
CA HIS A 321 2.20 -19.52 -8.56
C HIS A 321 1.56 -18.13 -8.73
N ILE A 322 2.27 -17.20 -9.40
CA ILE A 322 1.74 -15.87 -9.72
C ILE A 322 0.58 -15.96 -10.73
N ALA A 323 0.68 -16.82 -11.75
CA ALA A 323 -0.41 -17.04 -12.70
C ALA A 323 -1.68 -17.60 -12.03
N GLU A 324 -1.54 -18.56 -11.13
CA GLU A 324 -2.65 -19.12 -10.36
C GLU A 324 -3.33 -18.07 -9.47
N PHE A 325 -2.54 -17.17 -8.89
CA PHE A 325 -3.06 -16.03 -8.13
C PHE A 325 -3.94 -15.13 -9.02
N PHE A 326 -3.46 -14.74 -10.20
CA PHE A 326 -4.24 -13.89 -11.11
C PHE A 326 -5.51 -14.57 -11.62
N ARG A 327 -5.52 -15.89 -11.88
CA ARG A 327 -6.76 -16.61 -12.23
C ARG A 327 -7.83 -16.52 -11.14
N ARG A 328 -7.42 -16.46 -9.88
CA ARG A 328 -8.33 -16.42 -8.72
C ARG A 328 -8.85 -15.01 -8.46
N VAL A 329 -7.97 -14.00 -8.53
CA VAL A 329 -8.29 -12.61 -8.18
C VAL A 329 -8.93 -11.86 -9.35
N GLU A 330 -8.50 -12.16 -10.58
CA GLU A 330 -9.01 -11.52 -11.79
C GLU A 330 -9.20 -12.55 -12.93
N PRO A 331 -10.28 -13.35 -12.91
CA PRO A 331 -10.48 -14.44 -13.87
C PRO A 331 -10.55 -14.00 -15.34
N HIS A 332 -10.88 -12.73 -15.57
CA HIS A 332 -10.97 -12.11 -16.91
C HIS A 332 -9.73 -11.30 -17.28
N SER A 333 -8.71 -11.24 -16.41
CA SER A 333 -7.46 -10.54 -16.69
C SER A 333 -6.59 -11.35 -17.64
N PRO A 334 -6.05 -10.74 -18.70
CA PRO A 334 -5.15 -11.44 -19.61
C PRO A 334 -3.81 -11.79 -18.94
N VAL A 335 -3.50 -11.21 -17.77
CA VAL A 335 -2.22 -11.37 -17.08
C VAL A 335 -1.93 -12.83 -16.73
N ALA A 336 -2.92 -13.57 -16.21
CA ALA A 336 -2.74 -14.98 -15.88
C ALA A 336 -2.28 -15.80 -17.11
N HIS A 337 -2.95 -15.61 -18.25
CA HIS A 337 -2.63 -16.28 -19.49
C HIS A 337 -1.21 -15.93 -19.99
N HIS A 338 -0.81 -14.64 -19.92
CA HIS A 338 0.51 -14.22 -20.37
C HIS A 338 1.64 -14.77 -19.47
N VAL A 339 1.41 -14.87 -18.16
CA VAL A 339 2.38 -15.45 -17.23
C VAL A 339 2.51 -16.95 -17.45
N GLU A 340 1.40 -17.66 -17.71
CA GLU A 340 1.42 -19.09 -18.07
C GLU A 340 2.18 -19.34 -19.37
N GLU A 341 1.94 -18.51 -20.39
CA GLU A 341 2.68 -18.56 -21.65
C GLU A 341 4.18 -18.28 -21.45
N ALA A 342 4.54 -17.30 -20.62
CA ALA A 342 5.93 -17.03 -20.29
C ALA A 342 6.61 -18.21 -19.55
N VAL A 343 5.89 -18.90 -18.66
CA VAL A 343 6.39 -20.14 -18.02
C VAL A 343 6.57 -21.25 -19.05
N ARG A 344 5.60 -21.40 -19.97
CA ARG A 344 5.63 -22.40 -21.04
C ARG A 344 6.82 -22.18 -21.97
N TRP A 345 6.99 -20.97 -22.50
CA TRP A 345 8.16 -20.58 -23.30
C TRP A 345 9.46 -20.73 -22.52
N GLY A 346 9.43 -20.41 -21.23
CA GLY A 346 10.52 -20.64 -20.31
C GLY A 346 10.88 -22.12 -20.14
N ARG A 347 10.03 -23.09 -20.46
CA ARG A 347 10.38 -24.53 -20.42
C ARG A 347 10.71 -25.13 -21.78
N MET A 348 10.49 -24.38 -22.87
CA MET A 348 10.77 -24.83 -24.23
C MET A 348 12.25 -24.71 -24.60
N ASP A 349 12.70 -25.57 -25.51
CA ASP A 349 13.94 -25.31 -26.21
C ASP A 349 13.75 -24.20 -27.25
N LEU A 350 14.86 -23.54 -27.57
CA LEU A 350 14.86 -22.35 -28.43
C LEU A 350 14.34 -22.64 -29.85
N ALA A 351 14.54 -23.84 -30.38
CA ALA A 351 14.09 -24.18 -31.73
C ALA A 351 12.56 -24.35 -31.77
N THR A 352 11.98 -25.01 -30.77
CA THR A 352 10.52 -25.08 -30.62
C THR A 352 9.90 -23.71 -30.38
N LEU A 353 10.50 -22.88 -29.53
CA LEU A 353 10.02 -21.52 -29.26
C LEU A 353 10.00 -20.64 -30.51
N LEU A 354 11.08 -20.65 -31.31
CA LEU A 354 11.17 -19.85 -32.53
C LEU A 354 10.20 -20.31 -33.62
N SER A 355 9.92 -21.61 -33.71
CA SER A 355 8.91 -22.16 -34.62
C SER A 355 7.49 -21.75 -34.24
N GLU A 356 7.22 -21.52 -32.95
CA GLU A 356 5.92 -21.05 -32.48
C GLU A 356 5.74 -19.53 -32.61
N LEU A 357 6.78 -18.75 -32.31
CA LEU A 357 6.74 -17.28 -32.40
C LEU A 357 6.82 -16.76 -33.84
N ILE A 358 7.46 -17.52 -34.75
CA ILE A 358 7.69 -17.11 -36.13
C ILE A 358 7.06 -18.14 -37.07
N THR A 359 5.85 -17.82 -37.52
CA THR A 359 5.07 -18.62 -38.48
C THR A 359 5.60 -18.51 -39.92
N ASP A 360 6.38 -17.48 -40.24
CA ASP A 360 7.02 -17.32 -41.56
C ASP A 360 8.37 -18.07 -41.63
N ASP A 361 8.42 -19.11 -42.47
CA ASP A 361 9.59 -19.95 -42.66
C ASP A 361 10.85 -19.19 -43.11
N LYS A 362 10.70 -18.15 -43.95
CA LYS A 362 11.85 -17.36 -44.45
C LYS A 362 12.43 -16.49 -43.35
N MET A 363 11.58 -15.90 -42.51
CA MET A 363 12.02 -15.11 -41.35
C MET A 363 12.68 -16.00 -40.30
N ARG A 364 12.14 -17.20 -40.06
CA ARG A 364 12.70 -18.17 -39.13
C ARG A 364 14.09 -18.66 -39.55
N GLN A 365 14.28 -18.98 -40.84
CA GLN A 365 15.60 -19.35 -41.38
C GLN A 365 16.63 -18.20 -41.30
N ALA A 366 16.21 -16.96 -41.52
CA ALA A 366 17.07 -15.79 -41.38
C ALA A 366 17.55 -15.60 -39.93
N VAL A 367 16.67 -15.86 -38.94
CA VAL A 367 17.01 -15.83 -37.51
C VAL A 367 17.97 -16.96 -37.16
N TYR A 368 17.69 -18.20 -37.56
CA TYR A 368 18.57 -19.36 -37.32
C TYR A 368 19.99 -19.15 -37.89
N THR A 369 20.10 -18.60 -39.10
CA THR A 369 21.39 -18.28 -39.73
C THR A 369 22.18 -17.22 -38.94
N ARG A 370 21.49 -16.22 -38.38
CA ARG A 370 22.14 -15.14 -37.62
C ARG A 370 22.59 -15.56 -36.22
N ILE A 371 21.90 -16.52 -35.59
CA ILE A 371 22.23 -17.03 -34.25
C ILE A 371 23.08 -18.31 -34.27
N GLY A 372 23.42 -18.82 -35.45
CA GLY A 372 24.33 -19.96 -35.62
C GLY A 372 23.74 -21.33 -35.28
N ILE A 373 22.41 -21.48 -35.33
CA ILE A 373 21.71 -22.73 -35.02
C ILE A 373 21.26 -23.39 -36.32
N VAL A 374 21.50 -24.69 -36.47
CA VAL A 374 21.03 -25.49 -37.62
C VAL A 374 19.63 -26.02 -37.30
N ASP A 375 18.67 -25.75 -38.19
CA ASP A 375 17.27 -26.17 -38.05
C ASP A 375 17.17 -27.70 -37.86
N VAL A 376 16.49 -28.14 -36.80
CA VAL A 376 16.38 -29.55 -36.42
C VAL A 376 15.43 -30.30 -37.37
N GLU A 377 14.55 -29.59 -38.10
CA GLU A 377 13.64 -30.23 -39.06
C GLU A 377 14.34 -30.77 -40.31
N GLU A 378 15.50 -30.22 -40.70
CA GLU A 378 16.28 -30.76 -41.83
C GLU A 378 16.94 -32.12 -41.50
N LYS A 379 17.16 -32.45 -40.22
CA LYS A 379 17.77 -33.74 -39.83
C LYS A 379 16.82 -34.93 -39.96
N LYS A 380 15.51 -34.72 -40.12
CA LYS A 380 14.53 -35.82 -40.33
C LYS A 380 14.25 -36.13 -41.80
N LYS A 381 14.83 -35.36 -42.74
CA LYS A 381 14.65 -35.55 -44.19
C LYS A 381 15.91 -36.00 -44.94
N LYS A 382 16.96 -36.43 -44.22
CA LYS A 382 18.16 -37.04 -44.81
C LYS A 382 18.39 -38.45 -44.32
#